data_AF-A0A9E4TAY4-F1
#
_entry.id   AF-A0A9E4TAY4-F1
#
_cell.length_a   1.000
_cell.length_b   1.000
_cell.length_c   1.000
_cell.angle_alpha   90.00
_cell.angle_beta   90.00
_cell.angle_gamma   90.00
#
_symmetry.space_group_name_H-M   'P 1'
#
loop_
_entity.id
_entity.type
_entity.pdbx_description
1 polymer ?
#
loop_
_entity_poly.entity_id
_entity_poly.type
_entity_poly.pdbx_seq_one_letter_code
_entity_poly.pdbx_strand_id
1 'polypeptide(L)' 'MTETTTPCRVCGEAITPDRAATCDNCQEPFHLRTRQDQDGDDCGNVWINDQYLSLEFVCNVCLGKAGEEPAIGEAH' A
#
# COMPACT_ATOMS: atom_id res chain seq x y z
N MET A 1 -11.11 -21.25 -16.88
CA MET A 1 -10.89 -19.80 -16.82
C MET A 1 -9.81 -19.60 -15.79
N THR A 2 -8.57 -19.29 -16.20
CA THR A 2 -7.46 -19.05 -15.27
C THR A 2 -7.65 -17.67 -14.67
N GLU A 3 -7.96 -17.61 -13.38
CA GLU A 3 -8.02 -16.37 -12.62
C GLU A 3 -6.60 -15.80 -12.55
N THR A 4 -6.34 -14.70 -13.26
CA THR A 4 -5.04 -14.03 -13.22
C THR A 4 -4.93 -13.33 -11.87
N THR A 5 -4.29 -14.00 -10.91
CA THR A 5 -3.99 -13.42 -9.61
C THR A 5 -2.94 -12.32 -9.77
N THR A 6 -3.32 -11.09 -9.48
CA THR A 6 -2.43 -9.92 -9.58
C THR A 6 -1.51 -9.87 -8.34
N PRO A 7 -0.18 -9.84 -8.50
CA PRO A 7 0.74 -9.78 -7.36
C PRO A 7 0.85 -8.38 -6.78
N CYS A 8 1.02 -8.29 -5.47
CA CYS A 8 1.30 -7.04 -4.78
C CYS A 8 2.70 -6.54 -5.09
N ARG A 9 2.82 -5.26 -5.46
CA ARG A 9 4.11 -4.64 -5.75
C ARG A 9 5.07 -4.61 -4.56
N VAL A 10 4.53 -4.66 -3.33
CA VAL A 10 5.29 -4.45 -2.10
C VAL A 10 5.77 -5.77 -1.53
N CYS A 11 4.87 -6.73 -1.27
CA CYS A 11 5.23 -8.03 -0.70
C CYS A 11 5.35 -9.18 -1.73
N GLY A 12 4.86 -8.99 -2.96
CA GLY A 12 4.87 -10.02 -4.01
C GLY A 12 3.74 -11.06 -3.90
N GLU A 13 2.96 -11.06 -2.82
CA GLU A 13 1.86 -12.01 -2.64
C GLU A 13 0.65 -11.66 -3.51
N ALA A 14 -0.19 -12.67 -3.75
CA ALA A 14 -1.46 -12.54 -4.43
C ALA A 14 -2.36 -11.47 -3.78
N ILE A 15 -2.91 -10.56 -4.59
CA ILE A 15 -3.94 -9.63 -4.15
C ILE A 15 -5.33 -10.15 -4.52
N THR A 16 -6.26 -10.07 -3.57
CA THR A 16 -7.69 -10.21 -3.84
C THR A 16 -8.28 -8.85 -4.24
N PRO A 17 -9.19 -8.78 -5.22
CA PRO A 17 -9.70 -7.50 -5.74
C PRO A 17 -10.42 -6.64 -4.68
N ASP A 18 -10.96 -7.25 -3.62
CA ASP A 18 -11.62 -6.56 -2.50
C ASP A 18 -10.64 -5.89 -1.51
N ARG A 19 -9.34 -6.21 -1.64
CA ARG A 19 -8.24 -5.73 -0.78
C ARG A 19 -7.08 -5.17 -1.61
N ALA A 20 -7.42 -4.47 -2.69
CA ALA A 20 -6.48 -3.91 -3.64
C ALA A 20 -6.65 -2.41 -3.78
N ALA A 21 -5.53 -1.70 -3.93
CA ALA A 21 -5.50 -0.35 -4.48
C ALA A 21 -4.37 -0.25 -5.53
N THR A 22 -4.48 0.71 -6.43
CA THR A 22 -3.43 1.03 -7.40
C THR A 22 -2.64 2.23 -6.89
N CYS A 23 -1.32 2.14 -6.92
CA CYS A 23 -0.47 3.25 -6.49
C CYS A 23 -0.52 4.40 -7.51
N ASP A 24 -0.81 5.62 -7.06
CA ASP A 24 -0.83 6.81 -7.92
C ASP A 24 0.55 7.15 -8.51
N ASN A 25 1.64 6.71 -7.87
CA ASN A 25 3.01 6.97 -8.32
C ASN A 25 3.54 5.94 -9.32
N CYS A 26 3.50 4.65 -9.00
CA CYS A 26 4.07 3.60 -9.85
C CYS A 26 3.03 2.87 -10.70
N GLN A 27 1.75 3.15 -10.53
CA GLN A 27 0.63 2.52 -11.24
C GLN A 27 0.52 1.00 -11.06
N GLU A 28 1.20 0.46 -10.03
CA GLU A 28 1.17 -0.95 -9.70
C GLU A 28 0.23 -1.23 -8.51
N PRO A 29 -0.38 -2.42 -8.46
CA PRO A 29 -1.34 -2.80 -7.44
C PRO A 29 -0.64 -3.17 -6.11
N PHE A 30 -1.26 -2.85 -4.98
CA PHE A 30 -0.79 -3.18 -3.63
C PHE A 30 -1.95 -3.54 -2.69
N HIS A 31 -1.66 -4.26 -1.60
CA HIS A 31 -2.67 -4.58 -0.58
C HIS A 31 -3.12 -3.33 0.18
N LEU A 32 -4.42 -3.08 0.18
CA LEU A 32 -5.04 -2.05 1.00
C LEU A 32 -6.41 -2.53 1.47
N ARG A 33 -6.65 -2.46 2.77
CA ARG A 33 -7.97 -2.67 3.36
C ARG A 33 -8.84 -1.46 3.05
N THR A 34 -9.86 -1.68 2.22
CA THR A 34 -10.84 -0.65 1.86
C THR A 34 -11.96 -0.54 2.92
N ARG A 35 -12.02 -1.50 3.84
CA ARG A 35 -13.00 -1.58 4.92
C ARG A 35 -12.32 -1.90 6.24
N GLN A 36 -12.86 -1.35 7.33
CA GLN A 36 -12.32 -1.55 8.68
C GLN A 36 -12.55 -2.97 9.23
N ASP A 37 -13.50 -3.73 8.68
CA ASP A 37 -13.80 -5.11 9.10
C ASP A 37 -12.93 -6.17 8.40
N GLN A 38 -12.01 -5.77 7.53
CA GLN A 38 -11.10 -6.70 6.85
C GLN A 38 -9.81 -6.93 7.68
N ASP A 39 -9.46 -8.18 7.94
CA ASP A 39 -8.15 -8.55 8.51
C ASP A 39 -7.01 -8.40 7.49
N GLY A 40 -5.77 -8.27 7.95
CA GLY A 40 -4.55 -8.22 7.12
C GLY A 40 -3.73 -6.94 7.31
N ASP A 41 -2.54 -6.85 6.71
CA ASP A 41 -1.67 -5.68 6.79
C ASP A 41 -1.75 -4.82 5.51
N ASP A 42 -1.52 -3.51 5.63
CA ASP A 42 -1.58 -2.58 4.51
C ASP A 42 -0.19 -2.35 3.90
N CYS A 43 -0.03 -2.75 2.65
CA CYS A 43 1.19 -2.54 1.88
C CYS A 43 1.35 -1.09 1.37
N GLY A 44 0.51 -0.17 1.80
CA GLY A 44 0.55 1.23 1.44
C GLY A 44 -0.29 2.10 2.38
N ASN A 45 -0.47 3.35 2.00
CA ASN A 45 -1.26 4.32 2.77
C ASN A 45 -2.25 5.02 1.85
N VAL A 46 -3.36 5.46 2.44
CA VAL A 46 -4.36 6.33 1.82
C VAL A 46 -4.61 7.55 2.70
N TRP A 47 -4.65 8.74 2.11
CA TRP A 47 -4.96 9.98 2.81
C TRP A 47 -5.77 10.92 1.92
N ILE A 48 -6.38 11.94 2.53
CA ILE A 48 -7.05 13.01 1.79
C ILE A 48 -6.00 14.07 1.45
N ASN A 49 -5.87 14.39 0.17
CA ASN A 49 -5.13 15.56 -0.27
C ASN A 49 -6.02 16.80 -0.12
N ASP A 50 -5.79 17.63 0.90
CA ASP A 50 -6.58 18.84 1.14
C ASP A 50 -6.49 19.88 -0.01
N GLN A 51 -5.42 19.87 -0.81
CA GLN A 51 -5.29 20.82 -1.93
C GLN A 51 -6.20 20.45 -3.10
N TYR A 52 -6.34 19.15 -3.37
CA TYR A 52 -7.12 18.64 -4.51
C TYR A 52 -8.46 18.00 -4.11
N LEU A 53 -8.74 17.92 -2.80
CA LEU A 53 -9.91 17.27 -2.20
C LEU A 53 -10.13 15.84 -2.74
N SER A 54 -9.02 15.11 -2.93
CA SER A 54 -8.99 13.75 -3.49
C SER A 54 -8.37 12.77 -2.50
N LEU A 55 -8.66 11.48 -2.69
CA LEU A 55 -7.91 10.41 -2.02
C LEU A 55 -6.63 10.13 -2.81
N GLU A 56 -5.50 10.06 -2.13
CA GLU A 56 -4.22 9.60 -2.69
C GLU A 56 -3.88 8.22 -2.13
N PHE A 57 -3.50 7.30 -3.02
CA PHE A 57 -3.16 5.92 -2.73
C PHE A 57 -1.70 5.68 -3.10
N VAL A 58 -0.83 5.44 -2.12
CA VAL A 58 0.60 5.27 -2.38
C VAL A 58 1.15 4.05 -1.64
N CYS A 59 1.82 3.16 -2.39
CA CYS A 59 2.42 1.96 -1.85
C CYS A 59 3.66 2.27 -0.98
N ASN A 60 3.98 1.39 -0.03
CA ASN A 60 5.10 1.59 0.89
C ASN A 60 6.47 1.68 0.17
N VAL A 61 6.61 1.05 -1.00
CA VAL A 61 7.80 1.20 -1.85
C VAL A 61 7.95 2.65 -2.32
N CYS A 62 6.88 3.26 -2.86
CA CYS A 62 6.90 4.65 -3.31
C CYS A 62 7.00 5.66 -2.17
N LEU A 63 6.52 5.30 -0.98
CA LEU A 63 6.68 6.10 0.24
C LEU A 63 8.09 6.02 0.86
N GLY A 64 8.98 5.18 0.32
CA GLY A 64 10.30 4.93 0.92
C GLY A 64 10.23 4.18 2.25
N LYS A 65 9.11 3.52 2.54
CA LYS A 65 8.89 2.66 3.71
C LYS A 65 9.27 1.19 3.46
N ALA A 66 9.59 0.85 2.21
CA ALA A 66 10.10 -0.48 1.87
C ALA A 66 11.59 -0.56 2.18
N GLY A 67 11.91 -0.89 3.43
CA GLY A 67 13.28 -1.10 3.92
C GLY A 67 13.65 -0.16 5.05
N GLU A 68 13.80 -0.73 6.25
CA GLU A 68 14.45 -0.19 7.45
C GLU A 68 13.88 1.10 8.08
N GLU A 69 13.29 0.92 9.27
CA GLU A 69 13.48 1.84 10.37
C GLU A 69 15.00 1.90 10.67
N PRO A 70 15.70 3.05 10.58
CA PRO A 70 16.89 3.19 11.38
C PRO A 70 16.41 3.21 12.84
N ALA A 71 16.79 2.19 13.61
CA ALA A 71 16.66 2.24 15.06
C ALA A 71 17.46 3.45 15.57
N ILE A 72 16.80 4.56 15.85
CA ILE A 72 17.43 5.71 16.52
C ILE A 72 16.79 5.87 17.90
N GLY A 73 17.27 5.02 18.80
CA GLY A 73 17.48 5.43 20.18
C GLY A 73 18.98 5.33 20.46
N GLU A 74 19.75 6.40 20.25
CA GLU A 74 21.04 6.59 20.91
C GLU A 74 21.48 8.07 20.85
N ALA A 75 21.69 8.64 22.05
CA ALA A 75 22.43 9.86 22.41
C ALA A 75 21.94 11.24 21.94
N HIS A 76 21.29 12.01 22.84
CA HIS A 76 21.97 13.02 23.69
C HIS A 76 21.03 13.65 24.73
#